data_AF-A0A7J7FBD5-F1
#
_entry.id   AF-A0A7J7FBD5-F1
#
_cell.length_a   1.000
_cell.length_b   1.000
_cell.length_c   1.000
_cell.angle_alpha   90.00
_cell.angle_beta   90.00
_cell.angle_gamma   90.00
#
_symmetry.space_group_name_H-M   'P 1'
#
loop_
_entity.id
_entity.type
_entity.pdbx_description
1 polymer ?
#
loop_
_entity_poly.entity_id
_entity_poly.type
_entity_poly.pdbx_seq_one_letter_code
_entity_poly.pdbx_strand_id
1 'polypeptide(L)'
;MDGCLSAFMTLVIIMLHMFWGIVFFDGCEKKKWYALLVVLLTHLLVSALTFINPHYGINLVSAYIIMVLMGIWAFFAAGGSCRSLKLCLLCQDKDFLLFNQRSR
;
A
#
# COMPACT_ATOMS: atom_id res chain seq x y z
N MET A 1 16.19 -4.26 -22.59
CA MET A 1 15.96 -4.55 -21.15
C MET A 1 14.84 -3.67 -20.56
N ASP A 2 14.10 -2.97 -21.42
CA ASP A 2 13.20 -1.87 -21.06
C ASP A 2 11.77 -2.34 -20.77
N GLY A 3 11.42 -3.56 -21.22
CA GLY A 3 10.11 -4.17 -20.96
C GLY A 3 9.87 -4.53 -19.49
N CYS A 4 10.90 -4.96 -18.77
CA CYS A 4 10.78 -5.31 -17.34
C CYS A 4 10.51 -4.06 -16.50
N LEU A 5 11.21 -2.95 -16.77
CA LEU A 5 11.05 -1.68 -16.05
C LEU A 5 9.64 -1.10 -16.23
N SER A 6 9.09 -1.18 -17.45
CA SER A 6 7.72 -0.78 -17.74
C SER A 6 6.70 -1.65 -16.97
N ALA A 7 6.90 -2.98 -16.94
CA ALA A 7 6.00 -3.88 -16.21
C ALA A 7 5.96 -3.58 -14.70
N PHE A 8 7.12 -3.34 -14.07
CA PHE A 8 7.19 -2.98 -12.66
C PHE A 8 6.55 -1.62 -12.37
N MET A 9 6.74 -0.63 -13.23
CA MET A 9 6.09 0.68 -13.10
C MET A 9 4.57 0.53 -13.09
N THR A 10 4.00 -0.21 -14.04
CA THR A 10 2.55 -0.42 -14.13
C THR A 10 2.02 -1.15 -12.90
N LEU A 11 2.72 -2.18 -12.41
CA LEU A 11 2.37 -2.89 -11.18
C LEU A 11 2.30 -1.97 -9.95
N VAL A 12 3.29 -1.08 -9.80
CA VAL A 12 3.32 -0.09 -8.71
C VAL A 12 2.15 0.89 -8.84
N ILE A 13 1.86 1.36 -10.07
CA ILE A 13 0.75 2.29 -10.33
C ILE A 13 -0.59 1.66 -9.98
N ILE A 14 -0.86 0.42 -10.41
CA ILE A 14 -2.14 -0.24 -10.12
C ILE A 14 -2.31 -0.52 -8.61
N MET A 15 -1.24 -0.92 -7.91
CA MET A 15 -1.29 -1.12 -6.46
C MET A 15 -1.57 0.20 -5.73
N LEU A 16 -0.89 1.27 -6.13
CA LEU A 16 -1.10 2.60 -5.55
C LEU A 16 -2.54 3.09 -5.77
N HIS A 17 -3.09 2.87 -6.97
CA HIS A 17 -4.47 3.23 -7.28
C HIS A 17 -5.49 2.42 -6.44
N MET A 18 -5.22 1.13 -6.21
CA MET A 18 -6.05 0.31 -5.32
C MET A 18 -6.04 0.86 -3.88
N PHE A 19 -4.87 1.24 -3.36
CA PHE A 19 -4.78 1.85 -2.02
C PHE A 19 -5.51 3.19 -1.94
N TRP A 20 -5.48 4.00 -2.99
CA TRP A 20 -6.25 5.24 -3.05
C TRP A 20 -7.74 5.03 -2.96
N GLY A 21 -8.29 4.02 -3.63
CA GLY A 21 -9.71 3.69 -3.53
C GLY A 21 -10.13 3.38 -2.08
N ILE A 22 -9.31 2.60 -1.37
CA ILE A 22 -9.56 2.23 0.03
C ILE A 22 -9.47 3.45 0.97
N VAL A 23 -8.43 4.27 0.82
CA VAL A 23 -8.24 5.49 1.64
C VAL A 23 -9.30 6.55 1.34
N PHE A 24 -9.73 6.67 0.08
CA PHE A 24 -10.83 7.55 -0.31
C PHE A 24 -12.13 7.14 0.37
N PHE A 25 -12.43 5.83 0.39
CA PHE A 25 -13.61 5.30 1.05
C PHE A 25 -13.59 5.55 2.57
N ASP A 26 -12.47 5.31 3.25
CA ASP A 26 -12.30 5.64 4.69
C ASP A 26 -12.42 7.15 4.96
N GLY A 27 -11.87 7.98 4.07
CA GLY A 27 -11.95 9.44 4.16
C GLY A 27 -13.39 9.95 4.07
N CYS A 28 -14.20 9.36 3.19
CA CYS A 28 -15.64 9.63 3.08
C CYS A 28 -16.41 9.19 4.33
N GLU A 29 -16.14 7.98 4.84
CA GLU A 29 -16.83 7.44 6.02
C GLU A 29 -16.56 8.27 7.28
N LYS A 30 -15.30 8.69 7.48
CA LYS A 30 -14.89 9.48 8.66
C LYS A 30 -14.95 10.99 8.45
N LYS A 31 -15.50 11.47 7.32
CA LYS A 31 -15.56 12.91 6.91
C LYS A 31 -14.20 13.62 6.99
N LYS A 32 -13.10 12.89 6.77
CA LYS A 32 -11.73 13.44 6.81
C LYS A 32 -11.35 13.96 5.43
N TRP A 33 -11.79 15.19 5.13
CA TRP A 33 -11.49 15.90 3.87
C TRP A 33 -9.99 16.00 3.55
N TYR A 34 -9.14 16.04 4.57
CA TYR A 34 -7.68 15.98 4.40
C TYR A 34 -7.19 14.70 3.72
N ALA A 35 -7.80 13.54 3.99
CA ALA A 35 -7.42 12.27 3.35
C ALA A 35 -7.78 12.28 1.86
N LEU A 36 -8.94 12.86 1.51
CA LEU A 36 -9.37 13.03 0.12
C LEU A 36 -8.42 13.94 -0.66
N LEU A 37 -8.00 15.05 -0.03
CA LEU A 37 -7.07 16.00 -0.65
C LEU A 37 -5.69 15.37 -0.86
N VAL A 38 -5.19 14.58 0.09
CA VAL A 38 -3.93 13.83 -0.04
C VAL A 38 -4.01 12.82 -1.20
N VAL A 39 -5.10 12.06 -1.30
CA VAL A 39 -5.31 11.09 -2.39
C VAL A 39 -5.27 11.80 -3.76
N LEU A 40 -6.02 12.90 -3.90
CA LEU A 40 -6.04 13.69 -5.13
C LEU A 40 -4.66 14.24 -5.48
N LEU A 41 -3.93 14.74 -4.49
CA LEU A 41 -2.59 15.28 -4.68
C LEU A 41 -1.61 14.19 -5.12
N THR A 42 -1.65 13.01 -4.50
CA THR A 42 -0.82 11.86 -4.89
C THR A 42 -1.19 11.33 -6.29
N HIS A 43 -2.46 11.40 -6.67
CA HIS A 43 -2.93 11.08 -8.03
C HIS A 43 -2.37 12.02 -9.08
N LEU A 44 -2.41 13.31 -8.80
CA LEU A 44 -1.85 14.31 -9.68
C LEU A 44 -0.32 14.18 -9.77
N LEU A 45 0.34 13.88 -8.65
CA LEU A 45 1.78 13.69 -8.58
C LEU A 45 2.21 12.47 -9.41
N VAL A 46 1.55 11.32 -9.29
CA VAL A 46 1.90 10.12 -10.08
C VAL A 46 1.66 10.33 -11.57
N SER A 47 0.60 11.04 -11.96
CA SER A 47 0.35 11.41 -13.35
C SER A 47 1.43 12.36 -13.88
N ALA A 48 1.85 13.35 -13.10
CA ALA A 48 2.94 14.25 -13.46
C ALA A 48 4.30 13.53 -13.53
N LEU A 49 4.57 12.60 -12.60
CA LEU A 49 5.76 11.74 -12.64
C LEU A 49 5.79 10.91 -13.93
N THR A 50 4.67 10.29 -14.29
CA THR A 50 4.55 9.50 -15.53
C THR A 50 4.77 10.35 -16.78
N PHE A 51 4.44 11.65 -16.72
CA PHE A 51 4.63 12.59 -17.83
C PHE A 51 6.08 13.12 -17.94
N ILE A 52 6.81 13.21 -16.81
CA ILE A 52 8.21 13.64 -16.75
C ILE A 52 9.12 12.43 -17.08
N ASN A 53 9.27 12.18 -18.38
CA ASN A 53 9.85 10.97 -18.96
C ASN A 53 11.41 10.84 -19.08
N PRO A 54 12.31 11.68 -18.52
CA PRO A 54 13.75 11.40 -18.67
C PRO A 54 14.43 10.69 -17.48
N HIS A 55 13.85 10.65 -16.27
CA HIS A 55 14.50 10.09 -15.07
C HIS A 55 13.75 8.88 -14.47
N TYR A 56 13.76 7.76 -15.18
CA TYR A 56 13.10 6.50 -14.78
C TYR A 56 13.52 5.98 -13.39
N GLY A 57 14.80 6.12 -13.02
CA GLY A 57 15.32 5.58 -11.74
C GLY A 57 14.79 6.30 -10.50
N ILE A 58 14.72 7.63 -10.53
CA ILE A 58 14.29 8.45 -9.37
C ILE A 58 12.77 8.34 -9.19
N ASN A 59 12.01 8.33 -10.29
CA ASN A 59 10.57 8.12 -10.24
C ASN A 59 10.20 6.78 -9.63
N LEU A 60 10.94 5.71 -9.96
CA LEU A 60 10.66 4.37 -9.45
C LEU A 60 10.80 4.32 -7.93
N VAL A 61 11.89 4.86 -7.39
CA VAL A 61 12.15 4.90 -5.95
C VAL A 61 11.10 5.76 -5.23
N SER A 62 10.81 6.95 -5.75
CA SER A 62 9.80 7.85 -5.19
C SER A 62 8.41 7.19 -5.16
N ALA A 63 7.99 6.56 -6.27
CA ALA A 63 6.71 5.86 -6.36
C ALA A 63 6.63 4.68 -5.36
N TYR A 64 7.72 3.95 -5.16
CA TYR A 64 7.77 2.84 -4.20
C TYR A 64 7.62 3.34 -2.76
N ILE A 65 8.29 4.44 -2.40
CA ILE A 65 8.17 5.06 -1.07
C ILE A 65 6.73 5.53 -0.83
N ILE A 66 6.14 6.22 -1.80
CA ILE A 66 4.74 6.67 -1.71
C ILE A 66 3.79 5.47 -1.57
N MET A 67 4.03 4.38 -2.30
CA MET A 67 3.23 3.16 -2.21
C MET A 67 3.29 2.53 -0.82
N VAL A 68 4.49 2.43 -0.22
CA VAL A 68 4.66 1.92 1.15
C VAL A 68 3.96 2.81 2.18
N LEU A 69 4.13 4.14 2.08
CA LEU A 69 3.49 5.09 2.99
C LEU A 69 1.97 5.03 2.91
N MET A 70 1.42 4.99 1.68
CA MET A 70 -0.03 4.86 1.46
C MET A 70 -0.55 3.49 1.91
N GLY A 71 0.23 2.41 1.73
CA GLY A 71 -0.12 1.09 2.22
C GLY A 71 -0.18 1.01 3.75
N ILE A 72 0.79 1.62 4.44
CA ILE A 72 0.78 1.74 5.91
C ILE A 72 -0.46 2.52 6.36
N TRP A 73 -0.74 3.66 5.71
CA TRP A 73 -1.94 4.44 6.02
C TRP A 73 -3.21 3.63 5.79
N ALA A 74 -3.35 2.96 4.64
CA ALA A 74 -4.51 2.13 4.32
C ALA A 74 -4.70 1.00 5.35
N PHE A 75 -3.62 0.40 5.84
CA PHE A 75 -3.67 -0.59 6.91
C PHE A 75 -4.26 0.01 8.21
N PHE A 76 -3.83 1.21 8.60
CA PHE A 76 -4.41 1.91 9.76
C PHE A 76 -5.86 2.35 9.51
N ALA A 77 -6.19 2.79 8.29
CA ALA A 77 -7.54 3.19 7.89
C ALA A 77 -8.54 2.03 8.02
N ALA A 78 -8.14 0.84 7.56
CA ALA A 78 -8.90 -0.40 7.68
C ALA A 78 -9.00 -0.95 9.14
N GLY A 79 -8.47 -0.23 10.14
CA GLY A 79 -8.48 -0.65 11.54
C GLY A 79 -7.35 -1.60 11.93
N GLY A 80 -6.37 -1.80 11.05
CA GLY A 80 -5.14 -2.53 11.34
C GLY A 80 -4.24 -1.76 12.31
N SER A 81 -3.85 -2.40 13.40
CA SER A 81 -2.85 -1.90 14.35
C SER A 81 -1.74 -2.94 14.52
N CYS A 82 -0.57 -2.54 15.02
CA CYS A 82 0.51 -3.48 15.42
C CYS A 82 -0.01 -4.61 16.34
N ARG A 83 -1.10 -4.37 17.08
CA ARG A 83 -1.81 -5.40 17.83
C ARG A 83 -2.50 -6.46 16.95
N SER A 84 -3.18 -6.09 15.87
CA SER A 84 -3.79 -7.05 14.94
C SER A 84 -2.74 -7.87 14.21
N LEU A 85 -1.61 -7.26 13.86
CA LEU A 85 -0.47 -7.95 13.24
C LEU A 85 0.18 -8.94 14.22
N LYS A 86 0.39 -8.53 15.48
CA LYS A 86 0.81 -9.45 16.55
C LYS A 86 -0.21 -10.56 16.78
N LEU A 87 -1.50 -10.27 16.75
CA LEU A 87 -2.55 -11.27 16.96
C LEU A 87 -2.59 -12.31 15.83
N CYS A 88 -2.41 -11.87 14.58
CA CYS A 88 -2.32 -12.74 13.41
C CYS A 88 -1.08 -13.65 13.47
N LEU A 89 0.09 -13.08 13.76
CA LEU A 89 1.34 -13.84 13.93
C LEU A 89 1.27 -14.81 15.12
N LEU A 90 0.64 -14.40 16.23
CA LEU A 90 0.51 -15.20 17.44
C LEU A 90 -0.56 -16.31 17.32
N CYS A 91 -1.58 -16.14 16.47
CA CYS A 91 -2.46 -17.25 16.08
C CYS A 91 -1.69 -18.29 15.27
N GLN A 92 -0.91 -17.85 14.28
CA GLN A 92 -0.14 -18.76 13.42
C GLN A 92 0.87 -19.62 14.21
N ASP A 93 1.51 -19.04 15.23
CA ASP A 93 2.42 -19.77 16.14
C ASP A 93 1.66 -20.80 17.00
N LYS A 94 0.50 -20.42 17.53
CA LYS A 94 -0.34 -21.33 18.33
C LYS A 94 -0.87 -22.51 17.52
N ASP A 95 -1.31 -22.28 16.28
CA ASP A 95 -1.76 -23.34 15.39
C ASP A 95 -0.63 -24.32 15.04
N PHE A 96 0.59 -23.81 14.84
CA PHE A 96 1.77 -24.64 14.61
C PHE A 96 2.13 -25.49 15.85
N LEU A 97 2.09 -24.89 17.05
CA LEU A 97 2.33 -25.60 18.31
C LEU A 97 1.26 -26.68 18.58
N LEU A 98 -0.02 -26.40 18.30
CA LEU A 98 -1.11 -27.37 18.44
C LEU A 98 -0.99 -28.52 17.44
N PHE A 99 -0.56 -28.25 16.20
CA PHE A 99 -0.33 -29.28 15.20
C PHE A 99 0.84 -30.22 15.60
N ASN A 100 1.93 -29.65 16.11
CA ASN A 100 3.08 -30.43 16.58
C ASN A 100 2.75 -31.29 17.82
N GLN A 101 1.86 -30.83 18.70
CA GLN A 101 1.37 -31.63 19.85
C GLN A 101 0.42 -32.75 19.45
N ARG A 102 -0.38 -32.58 18.40
CA ARG A 102 -1.29 -33.63 17.89
C ARG A 102 -0.59 -34.69 17.04
N SER A 103 0.63 -34.42 16.58
CA SER A 103 1.44 -35.34 15.78
C SER A 103 2.36 -36.26 16.61
N ARG A 104 2.35 -36.15 17.94
CA ARG A 104 3.04 -37.05 18.87
C ARG A 104 2.02 -37.89 19.64
#